data_AF-A0A4P7PXN3-F1
#
_entry.id   AF-A0A4P7PXN3-F1
#
_cell.length_a   1.000
_cell.length_b   1.000
_cell.length_c   1.000
_cell.angle_alpha   90.00
_cell.angle_beta   90.00
_cell.angle_gamma   90.00
#
_symmetry.space_group_name_H-M   'P 1'
#
loop_
_entity.id
_entity.type
_entity.pdbx_description
1 polymer ?
#
loop_
_entity_poly.entity_id
_entity_poly.type
_entity_poly.pdbx_seq_one_letter_code
_entity_poly.pdbx_strand_id
1 'polypeptide(L)'
;MDLSQVYSLRTDFTIIGLTGRTGSGCSMISNMLTNDFEVLKKGGLRDPLSSIDFDDPVFQRKYQISYNYLSHPDNWSKFDCINYKDVLLFIILKKIGKTADLLKPSLSKHYKEIKGENNTKIVEDLLQELNKILNSSKNSSIVNKFIVIHNTKISTLKSKTSLLNLNDIFFSDEFRSISLEFFDALEKFGYSRRTKFLHHIACNLRGHGQLKEGKNYDIKHIYTIVEIINRLIKARRLYNTEQKNTKTKVVIDSLRNSLEIMFFKERYSGFYLIATKDVLGNSRARVEDRLRVKKYSETEIGNITKFLFRLDEVEYKTNDFNVGEFSSPDVENCIQKSDYHIINLKLTDLNNPRFQKNTFFTREEQLMKLLSLIMQPGIITPSAVERCMQIANTAKLNSGCISRKVGAVITDSNYVVRSIGWNDVAKGQTPCNLRNVENFSQKQKT
;
A
#
# COMPACT_ATOMS: atom_id res chain seq x y z
N MET A 1 4.99 5.67 37.55
CA MET A 1 4.53 4.35 37.08
C MET A 1 5.18 4.11 35.73
N ASP A 2 5.93 3.02 35.57
CA ASP A 2 6.52 2.71 34.27
C ASP A 2 5.40 2.24 33.31
N LEU A 3 5.16 3.02 32.26
CA LEU A 3 4.14 2.73 31.24
C LEU A 3 4.74 2.02 30.02
N SER A 4 6.05 1.73 30.02
CA SER A 4 6.76 1.09 28.91
C SER A 4 6.07 -0.21 28.47
N GLN A 5 5.70 -1.06 29.42
CA GLN A 5 5.04 -2.34 29.15
C GLN A 5 3.67 -2.16 28.50
N VAL A 6 2.92 -1.11 28.85
CA VAL A 6 1.59 -0.84 28.28
C VAL A 6 1.72 -0.43 26.80
N TYR A 7 2.71 0.40 26.48
CA TYR A 7 2.91 0.88 25.11
C TYR A 7 3.72 -0.08 24.24
N SER A 8 4.43 -1.06 24.83
CA SER A 8 5.24 -2.09 24.14
C SER A 8 4.51 -2.74 22.96
N LEU A 9 3.22 -3.06 23.11
CA LEU A 9 2.42 -3.69 22.05
C LEU A 9 2.36 -2.87 20.77
N ARG A 10 2.39 -1.54 20.87
CA ARG A 10 2.36 -0.62 19.72
C ARG A 10 3.75 -0.14 19.34
N THR A 11 4.64 0.07 20.31
CA THR A 11 6.02 0.51 20.04
C THR A 11 6.85 -0.60 19.43
N ASP A 12 6.58 -1.87 19.73
CA ASP A 12 7.45 -2.98 19.32
C ASP A 12 6.99 -3.65 18.03
N PHE A 13 5.71 -3.48 17.67
CA PHE A 13 5.16 -4.03 16.43
C PHE A 13 4.18 -3.08 15.75
N THR A 14 4.45 -2.71 14.50
CA THR A 14 3.52 -1.92 13.69
C THR A 14 3.66 -2.30 12.22
N ILE A 15 2.53 -2.39 11.53
CA ILE A 15 2.48 -2.58 10.08
C ILE A 15 1.73 -1.39 9.48
N ILE A 16 2.34 -0.73 8.50
CA ILE A 16 1.70 0.30 7.70
C ILE A 16 1.48 -0.25 6.29
N GLY A 17 0.21 -0.39 5.89
CA GLY A 17 -0.14 -0.63 4.49
C GLY A 17 -0.30 0.70 3.76
N LEU A 18 0.25 0.81 2.55
CA LEU A 18 0.09 2.00 1.70
C LEU A 18 -0.80 1.69 0.51
N THR A 19 -1.74 2.58 0.22
CA THR A 19 -2.59 2.52 -0.97
C THR A 19 -2.80 3.92 -1.56
N GLY A 20 -3.20 3.98 -2.82
CA GLY A 20 -3.39 5.25 -3.49
C GLY A 20 -3.30 5.12 -5.01
N ARG A 21 -3.80 6.16 -5.69
CA ARG A 21 -3.74 6.27 -7.14
C ARG A 21 -2.30 6.45 -7.63
N THR A 22 -2.08 6.18 -8.90
CA THR A 22 -0.78 6.35 -9.56
C THR A 22 -0.33 7.81 -9.47
N GLY A 23 0.90 7.99 -9.00
CA GLY A 23 1.46 9.31 -8.77
C GLY A 23 0.96 9.98 -7.49
N SER A 24 0.14 9.36 -6.64
CA SER A 24 -0.38 10.00 -5.42
C SER A 24 0.64 10.15 -4.30
N GLY A 25 1.56 9.19 -4.09
CA GLY A 25 2.64 9.34 -3.09
C GLY A 25 3.06 8.11 -2.30
N CYS A 26 2.50 6.92 -2.52
CA CYS A 26 2.82 5.73 -1.72
C CYS A 26 4.33 5.49 -1.54
N SER A 27 5.08 5.37 -2.62
CA SER A 27 6.52 5.08 -2.54
C SER A 27 7.33 6.20 -1.87
N MET A 28 6.83 7.43 -1.88
CA MET A 28 7.46 8.54 -1.15
C MET A 28 7.26 8.39 0.37
N ILE A 29 6.06 8.03 0.81
CA ILE A 29 5.79 7.72 2.23
C ILE A 29 6.59 6.49 2.67
N SER A 30 6.66 5.44 1.83
CA SER A 30 7.51 4.28 2.08
C SER A 30 8.97 4.68 2.27
N ASN A 31 9.51 5.53 1.39
CA ASN A 31 10.87 6.05 1.51
C ASN A 31 11.10 6.86 2.78
N MET A 32 10.13 7.64 3.25
CA MET A 32 10.26 8.36 4.53
C MET A 32 10.34 7.41 5.72
N LEU A 33 9.52 6.35 5.72
CA LEU A 33 9.45 5.38 6.81
C LEU A 33 10.68 4.48 6.90
N THR A 34 11.34 4.19 5.78
CA THR A 34 12.52 3.30 5.71
C THR A 34 13.84 3.99 6.04
N ASN A 35 13.83 5.33 6.21
CA ASN A 35 15.01 6.13 6.48
C ASN A 35 14.99 6.74 7.89
N ASP A 36 16.07 7.45 8.25
CA ASP A 36 16.17 8.18 9.52
C ASP A 36 15.17 9.33 9.58
N PHE A 37 14.80 9.73 10.81
CA PHE A 37 13.90 10.86 11.08
C PHE A 37 14.34 12.16 10.37
N GLU A 38 15.64 12.34 10.14
CA GLU A 38 16.20 13.46 9.40
C GLU A 38 15.65 13.60 7.97
N VAL A 39 15.18 12.51 7.34
CA VAL A 39 14.51 12.58 6.03
C VAL A 39 13.15 13.28 6.14
N LEU A 40 12.39 13.05 7.22
CA LEU A 40 11.15 13.81 7.47
C LEU A 40 11.48 15.29 7.72
N LYS A 41 12.45 15.54 8.59
CA LYS A 41 12.87 16.89 8.97
C LYS A 41 13.25 17.72 7.74
N LYS A 42 14.13 17.19 6.88
CA LYS A 42 14.57 17.87 5.64
C LYS A 42 13.49 17.87 4.55
N GLY A 43 12.53 16.96 4.61
CA GLY A 43 11.50 16.80 3.58
C GLY A 43 10.36 17.81 3.66
N GLY A 44 9.98 18.24 4.87
CA GLY A 44 8.87 19.18 5.02
C GLY A 44 8.36 19.42 6.45
N LEU A 45 9.14 19.13 7.49
CA LEU A 45 8.77 19.57 8.84
C LEU A 45 9.20 21.04 9.04
N ARG A 46 8.30 21.85 9.59
CA ARG A 46 8.60 23.21 10.04
C ARG A 46 9.42 23.19 11.33
N ASP A 47 10.12 24.29 11.60
CA ASP A 47 10.87 24.44 12.85
C ASP A 47 9.88 24.53 14.03
N PRO A 48 9.91 23.59 15.00
CA PRO A 48 8.98 23.57 16.12
C PRO A 48 9.07 24.82 17.03
N LEU A 49 10.16 25.59 16.95
CA LEU A 49 10.37 26.82 17.74
C LEU A 49 10.05 28.10 16.97
N SER A 50 9.70 28.01 15.68
CA SER A 50 9.42 29.17 14.84
C SER A 50 8.14 29.89 15.25
N SER A 51 8.25 31.15 15.66
CA SER A 51 7.11 32.03 15.93
C SER A 51 6.46 32.60 14.67
N ILE A 52 7.09 32.41 13.49
CA ILE A 52 6.57 32.83 12.19
C ILE A 52 5.63 31.77 11.62
N ASP A 53 5.95 30.49 11.86
CA ASP A 53 5.26 29.34 11.28
C ASP A 53 3.96 28.96 11.99
N PHE A 54 3.78 29.39 13.24
CA PHE A 54 2.60 29.11 14.07
C PHE A 54 2.06 30.39 14.70
N ASP A 55 0.75 30.54 14.72
CA ASP A 55 0.04 31.67 15.37
C ASP A 55 -0.91 31.23 16.50
N ASP A 56 -1.18 29.92 16.66
CA ASP A 56 -1.84 29.35 17.85
C ASP A 56 -0.81 28.65 18.76
N PRO A 57 -0.56 29.17 19.98
CA PRO A 57 0.35 28.55 20.95
C PRO A 57 -0.03 27.12 21.34
N VAL A 58 -1.33 26.78 21.37
CA VAL A 58 -1.81 25.44 21.70
C VAL A 58 -1.48 24.47 20.57
N PHE A 59 -1.67 24.89 19.33
CA PHE A 59 -1.26 24.09 18.17
C PHE A 59 0.26 23.91 18.12
N GLN A 60 1.04 24.98 18.29
CA GLN A 60 2.49 24.91 18.33
C GLN A 60 2.96 23.91 19.40
N ARG A 61 2.35 23.91 20.58
CA ARG A 61 2.65 22.95 21.64
C ARG A 61 2.38 21.51 21.21
N LYS A 62 1.25 21.23 20.54
CA LYS A 62 0.94 19.88 20.00
C LYS A 62 1.94 19.45 18.93
N TYR A 63 2.37 20.38 18.09
CA TYR A 63 3.39 20.14 17.08
C TYR A 63 4.72 19.76 17.73
N GLN A 64 5.20 20.57 18.69
CA GLN A 64 6.42 20.33 19.46
C GLN A 64 6.40 18.98 20.17
N ILE A 65 5.29 18.63 20.82
CA ILE A 65 5.14 17.32 21.48
C ILE A 65 5.33 16.18 20.48
N SER A 66 4.68 16.25 19.32
CA SER A 66 4.77 15.20 18.29
C SER A 66 6.18 15.12 17.70
N TYR A 67 6.78 16.28 17.43
CA TYR A 67 8.15 16.40 16.90
C TYR A 67 9.17 15.83 17.89
N ASN A 68 9.16 16.30 19.13
CA ASN A 68 10.12 15.89 20.17
C ASN A 68 9.97 14.40 20.50
N TYR A 69 8.74 13.89 20.50
CA TYR A 69 8.51 12.46 20.72
C TYR A 69 9.15 11.62 19.62
N LEU A 70 8.88 11.92 18.34
CA LEU A 70 9.42 11.11 17.24
C LEU A 70 10.89 11.36 16.93
N SER A 71 11.42 12.55 17.21
CA SER A 71 12.84 12.84 17.01
C SER A 71 13.73 12.18 18.07
N HIS A 72 13.15 11.69 19.17
CA HIS A 72 13.88 10.98 20.20
C HIS A 72 14.44 9.65 19.66
N PRO A 73 15.74 9.35 19.87
CA PRO A 73 16.39 8.14 19.33
C PRO A 73 15.69 6.83 19.69
N ASP A 74 15.12 6.74 20.90
CA ASP A 74 14.44 5.51 21.36
C ASP A 74 13.05 5.28 20.74
N ASN A 75 12.46 6.32 20.14
CA ASN A 75 11.09 6.30 19.61
C ASN A 75 11.06 6.10 18.10
N TRP A 76 11.99 6.70 17.35
CA TRP A 76 12.10 6.45 15.91
C TRP A 76 12.75 5.10 15.65
N SER A 77 12.09 4.29 14.82
CA SER A 77 12.67 3.05 14.30
C SER A 77 12.31 2.92 12.83
N LYS A 78 13.32 2.69 11.98
CA LYS A 78 13.13 2.48 10.54
C LYS A 78 12.18 1.32 10.29
N PHE A 79 11.36 1.47 9.26
CA PHE A 79 10.48 0.43 8.80
C PHE A 79 11.21 -0.45 7.78
N ASP A 80 11.01 -1.76 7.90
CA ASP A 80 11.37 -2.72 6.87
C ASP A 80 10.32 -2.65 5.75
N CYS A 81 10.77 -2.42 4.51
CA CYS A 81 9.86 -2.34 3.38
C CYS A 81 9.61 -3.71 2.76
N ILE A 82 8.33 -4.02 2.52
CA ILE A 82 7.88 -5.10 1.65
C ILE A 82 7.22 -4.46 0.44
N ASN A 83 7.95 -4.33 -0.68
CA ASN A 83 7.36 -3.86 -1.93
C ASN A 83 6.51 -4.96 -2.55
N TYR A 84 5.28 -4.64 -2.96
CA TYR A 84 4.40 -5.61 -3.59
C TYR A 84 5.03 -6.26 -4.83
N LYS A 85 5.75 -5.50 -5.66
CA LYS A 85 6.46 -6.02 -6.84
C LYS A 85 7.52 -7.07 -6.47
N ASP A 86 8.24 -6.87 -5.36
CA ASP A 86 9.30 -7.79 -4.93
C ASP A 86 8.69 -9.09 -4.40
N VAL A 87 7.50 -9.04 -3.81
CA VAL A 87 6.72 -10.24 -3.45
C VAL A 87 6.28 -11.01 -4.70
N LEU A 88 5.83 -10.32 -5.75
CA LEU A 88 5.53 -10.97 -7.03
C LEU A 88 6.78 -11.65 -7.60
N LEU A 89 7.94 -10.97 -7.54
CA LEU A 89 9.21 -11.57 -7.98
C LEU A 89 9.58 -12.79 -7.13
N PHE A 90 9.43 -12.72 -5.80
CA PHE A 90 9.66 -13.87 -4.93
C PHE A 90 8.81 -15.08 -5.36
N ILE A 91 7.53 -14.86 -5.69
CA ILE A 91 6.63 -15.92 -6.18
C ILE A 91 7.11 -16.43 -7.54
N ILE A 92 7.51 -15.54 -8.45
CA ILE A 92 8.06 -15.89 -9.76
C ILE A 92 9.31 -16.76 -9.60
N LEU A 93 10.34 -16.30 -8.87
CA LEU A 93 11.60 -17.02 -8.67
C LEU A 93 11.38 -18.37 -7.99
N LYS A 94 10.51 -18.44 -6.98
CA LYS A 94 10.11 -19.71 -6.37
C LYS A 94 9.53 -20.69 -7.39
N LYS A 95 8.76 -20.22 -8.37
CA LYS A 95 8.13 -21.07 -9.40
C LYS A 95 9.06 -21.42 -10.55
N ILE A 96 9.99 -20.55 -10.93
CA ILE A 96 10.81 -20.76 -12.13
C ILE A 96 12.23 -21.29 -11.84
N GLY A 97 12.74 -21.08 -10.62
CA GLY A 97 14.11 -21.45 -10.27
C GLY A 97 15.14 -20.84 -11.23
N LYS A 98 15.90 -21.68 -11.93
CA LYS A 98 16.92 -21.29 -12.93
C LYS A 98 16.40 -21.18 -14.36
N THR A 99 15.13 -21.52 -14.61
CA THR A 99 14.60 -21.71 -15.96
C THR A 99 13.56 -20.63 -16.27
N ALA A 100 14.01 -19.50 -16.83
CA ALA A 100 13.13 -18.39 -17.18
C ALA A 100 12.06 -18.78 -18.20
N ASP A 101 12.30 -19.81 -19.03
CA ASP A 101 11.37 -20.31 -20.05
C ASP A 101 9.99 -20.71 -19.51
N LEU A 102 9.90 -21.02 -18.22
CA LEU A 102 8.62 -21.25 -17.53
C LEU A 102 7.72 -20.01 -17.52
N LEU A 103 8.25 -18.81 -17.75
CA LEU A 103 7.50 -17.57 -17.93
C LEU A 103 6.97 -17.37 -19.35
N LYS A 104 7.46 -18.13 -20.35
CA LYS A 104 7.13 -17.94 -21.76
C LYS A 104 5.61 -17.82 -22.01
N PRO A 105 4.73 -18.68 -21.45
CA PRO A 105 3.29 -18.56 -21.67
C PRO A 105 2.72 -17.21 -21.20
N SER A 106 3.13 -16.74 -20.01
CA SER A 106 2.66 -15.47 -19.44
C SER A 106 3.25 -14.27 -20.18
N LEU A 107 4.53 -14.34 -20.58
CA LEU A 107 5.20 -13.29 -21.35
C LEU A 107 4.60 -13.15 -22.75
N SER A 108 4.45 -14.25 -23.49
CA SER A 108 3.85 -14.24 -24.83
C SER A 108 2.42 -13.69 -24.83
N LYS A 109 1.65 -13.86 -23.75
CA LYS A 109 0.28 -13.33 -23.67
C LYS A 109 0.24 -11.87 -23.20
N HIS A 110 0.97 -11.52 -22.13
CA HIS A 110 0.75 -10.27 -21.40
C HIS A 110 1.88 -9.23 -21.52
N TYR A 111 3.05 -9.60 -22.03
CA TYR A 111 4.21 -8.71 -22.20
C TYR A 111 4.13 -7.92 -23.51
N LYS A 112 3.05 -7.13 -23.67
CA LYS A 112 2.68 -6.42 -24.90
C LYS A 112 2.32 -4.96 -24.63
N GLU A 113 2.77 -4.02 -25.45
CA GLU A 113 2.38 -2.62 -25.36
C GLU A 113 0.96 -2.39 -25.87
N ILE A 114 0.63 -3.03 -26.98
CA ILE A 114 -0.69 -2.94 -27.62
C ILE A 114 -1.34 -4.32 -27.75
N LYS A 115 -2.66 -4.33 -27.90
CA LYS A 115 -3.42 -5.57 -28.14
C LYS A 115 -3.09 -6.08 -29.54
N GLY A 116 -2.84 -7.39 -29.68
CA GLY A 116 -2.53 -8.01 -30.98
C GLY A 116 -1.06 -7.96 -31.42
N GLU A 117 -0.19 -7.29 -30.66
CA GLU A 117 1.24 -7.24 -30.96
C GLU A 117 1.87 -8.64 -31.05
N ASN A 118 2.69 -8.88 -32.07
CA ASN A 118 3.59 -10.03 -32.12
C ASN A 118 4.87 -9.72 -31.35
N ASN A 119 4.96 -10.21 -30.12
CA ASN A 119 6.10 -9.99 -29.22
C ASN A 119 7.06 -11.19 -29.16
N THR A 120 7.00 -12.13 -30.11
CA THR A 120 7.77 -13.39 -30.05
C THR A 120 9.26 -13.15 -29.89
N LYS A 121 9.85 -12.30 -30.75
CA LYS A 121 11.29 -11.98 -30.70
C LYS A 121 11.69 -11.28 -29.40
N ILE A 122 10.88 -10.32 -28.95
CA ILE A 122 11.09 -9.60 -27.68
C ILE A 122 11.10 -10.58 -26.50
N VAL A 123 10.16 -11.53 -26.49
CA VAL A 123 10.08 -12.55 -25.42
C VAL A 123 11.28 -13.49 -25.46
N GLU A 124 11.73 -13.91 -26.64
CA GLU A 124 12.94 -14.73 -26.77
C GLU A 124 14.18 -14.02 -26.26
N ASP A 125 14.39 -12.76 -26.65
CA ASP A 125 15.55 -11.97 -26.22
C ASP A 125 15.50 -11.69 -24.70
N LEU A 126 14.32 -11.39 -24.15
CA LEU A 126 14.12 -11.24 -22.71
C LEU A 126 14.40 -12.54 -21.97
N LEU A 127 13.92 -13.69 -22.44
CA LEU A 127 14.16 -14.98 -21.81
C LEU A 127 15.65 -15.33 -21.78
N GLN A 128 16.39 -15.00 -22.85
CA GLN A 128 17.84 -15.15 -22.85
C GLN A 128 18.52 -14.27 -21.78
N GLU A 129 18.10 -13.01 -21.66
CA GLU A 129 18.64 -12.09 -20.65
C GLU A 129 18.32 -12.55 -19.22
N LEU A 130 17.08 -12.98 -18.96
CA LEU A 130 16.68 -13.52 -17.67
C LEU A 130 17.42 -14.82 -17.34
N ASN A 131 17.59 -15.73 -18.30
CA ASN A 131 18.37 -16.95 -18.09
C ASN A 131 19.84 -16.63 -17.77
N LYS A 132 20.44 -15.61 -18.38
CA LYS A 132 21.80 -15.13 -18.02
C LYS A 132 21.85 -14.63 -16.58
N ILE A 133 20.87 -13.82 -16.16
CA ILE A 133 20.77 -13.29 -14.79
C ILE A 133 20.64 -14.43 -13.76
N LEU A 134 19.72 -15.37 -13.99
CA LEU A 134 19.42 -16.47 -13.07
C LEU A 134 20.56 -17.50 -12.96
N ASN A 135 21.33 -17.70 -14.04
CA ASN A 135 22.45 -18.65 -14.07
C ASN A 135 23.81 -18.01 -13.85
N SER A 136 23.87 -16.70 -13.58
CA SER A 136 25.14 -16.04 -13.25
C SER A 136 25.72 -16.58 -11.95
N SER A 137 27.06 -16.65 -11.86
CA SER A 137 27.77 -17.07 -10.64
C SER A 137 27.39 -16.20 -9.45
N LYS A 138 27.24 -14.88 -9.67
CA LYS A 138 26.78 -13.88 -8.71
C LYS A 138 25.44 -14.24 -8.06
N ASN A 139 24.45 -14.67 -8.87
CA ASN A 139 23.09 -14.94 -8.39
C ASN A 139 22.86 -16.41 -7.99
N SER A 140 23.86 -17.28 -8.19
CA SER A 140 23.74 -18.73 -7.95
C SER A 140 23.30 -19.08 -6.53
N SER A 141 23.84 -18.39 -5.51
CA SER A 141 23.51 -18.56 -4.08
C SER A 141 22.01 -18.37 -3.83
N ILE A 142 21.48 -17.19 -4.18
CA ILE A 142 20.09 -16.83 -3.92
C ILE A 142 19.12 -17.68 -4.76
N VAL A 143 19.45 -17.97 -6.01
CA VAL A 143 18.61 -18.81 -6.88
C VAL A 143 18.55 -20.26 -6.36
N ASN A 144 19.66 -20.80 -5.85
CA ASN A 144 19.67 -22.11 -5.21
C ASN A 144 18.75 -22.14 -3.98
N LYS A 145 18.72 -21.07 -3.15
CA LYS A 145 17.76 -20.98 -2.04
C LYS A 145 16.30 -21.07 -2.52
N PHE A 146 15.95 -20.42 -3.64
CA PHE A 146 14.62 -20.53 -4.25
C PHE A 146 14.28 -21.94 -4.75
N ILE A 147 15.26 -22.65 -5.32
CA ILE A 147 15.10 -24.04 -5.76
C ILE A 147 14.75 -24.94 -4.55
N VAL A 148 15.46 -24.77 -3.42
CA VAL A 148 15.20 -25.54 -2.19
C VAL A 148 13.76 -25.34 -1.70
N ILE A 149 13.23 -24.12 -1.79
CA ILE A 149 11.85 -23.81 -1.34
C ILE A 149 10.79 -23.97 -2.44
N HIS A 150 11.13 -24.47 -3.62
CA HIS A 150 10.23 -24.54 -4.79
C HIS A 150 8.90 -25.24 -4.47
N ASN A 151 8.95 -26.42 -3.83
CA ASN A 151 7.78 -27.21 -3.44
C ASN A 151 7.21 -26.86 -2.05
N THR A 152 7.86 -25.93 -1.33
CA THR A 152 7.42 -25.56 0.02
C THR A 152 6.16 -24.69 -0.06
N LYS A 153 5.14 -25.03 0.73
CA LYS A 153 3.96 -24.19 0.94
C LYS A 153 4.31 -23.11 1.97
N ILE A 154 4.75 -21.94 1.49
CA ILE A 154 5.18 -20.82 2.33
C ILE A 154 4.09 -20.40 3.31
N SER A 155 2.82 -20.40 2.87
CA SER A 155 1.68 -19.96 3.67
C SER A 155 1.44 -20.80 4.93
N THR A 156 2.04 -22.00 5.04
CA THR A 156 1.92 -22.88 6.21
C THR A 156 3.17 -22.96 7.07
N LEU A 157 4.24 -22.21 6.76
CA LEU A 157 5.49 -22.22 7.54
C LEU A 157 5.27 -21.72 8.97
N LYS A 158 5.66 -22.53 9.95
CA LYS A 158 5.52 -22.23 11.39
C LYS A 158 6.81 -22.40 12.19
N SER A 159 7.73 -23.27 11.77
CA SER A 159 8.97 -23.53 12.51
C SER A 159 9.89 -22.31 12.48
N LYS A 160 10.62 -22.09 13.59
CA LYS A 160 11.56 -20.98 13.71
C LYS A 160 12.61 -21.01 12.60
N THR A 161 13.24 -22.16 12.38
CA THR A 161 14.27 -22.34 11.34
C THR A 161 13.77 -21.99 9.94
N SER A 162 12.56 -22.41 9.57
CA SER A 162 12.02 -22.09 8.24
C SER A 162 11.62 -20.62 8.09
N LEU A 163 11.17 -19.97 9.17
CA LEU A 163 10.88 -18.54 9.17
C LEU A 163 12.16 -17.71 9.09
N LEU A 164 13.23 -18.08 9.81
CA LEU A 164 14.52 -17.42 9.72
C LEU A 164 15.11 -17.57 8.31
N ASN A 165 15.09 -18.77 7.73
CA ASN A 165 15.50 -18.97 6.34
C ASN A 165 14.67 -18.11 5.36
N LEU A 166 13.36 -17.99 5.58
CA LEU A 166 12.51 -17.12 4.75
C LEU A 166 12.91 -15.64 4.87
N ASN A 167 13.28 -15.17 6.07
CA ASN A 167 13.81 -13.83 6.28
C ASN A 167 15.13 -13.65 5.50
N ASP A 168 16.05 -14.61 5.61
CA ASP A 168 17.38 -14.56 4.99
C ASP A 168 17.34 -14.67 3.47
N ILE A 169 16.23 -15.18 2.90
CA ILE A 169 15.97 -15.11 1.47
C ILE A 169 15.47 -13.71 1.11
N PHE A 170 14.33 -13.29 1.65
CA PHE A 170 13.63 -12.10 1.15
C PHE A 170 14.29 -10.76 1.56
N PHE A 171 14.86 -10.66 2.75
CA PHE A 171 15.46 -9.42 3.26
C PHE A 171 16.99 -9.36 3.03
N SER A 172 17.54 -10.24 2.19
CA SER A 172 18.96 -10.24 1.85
C SER A 172 19.32 -9.21 0.78
N ASP A 173 20.57 -8.73 0.83
CA ASP A 173 21.14 -7.92 -0.25
C ASP A 173 21.24 -8.70 -1.57
N GLU A 174 21.42 -10.03 -1.52
CA GLU A 174 21.41 -10.91 -2.69
C GLU A 174 20.05 -10.84 -3.41
N PHE A 175 18.94 -10.95 -2.68
CA PHE A 175 17.59 -10.83 -3.25
C PHE A 175 17.31 -9.42 -3.78
N ARG A 176 17.78 -8.39 -3.08
CA ARG A 176 17.68 -7.01 -3.57
C ARG A 176 18.43 -6.82 -4.88
N SER A 177 19.65 -7.37 -5.00
CA SER A 177 20.46 -7.27 -6.22
C SER A 177 19.77 -7.96 -7.40
N ILE A 178 19.37 -9.22 -7.25
CA ILE A 178 18.69 -9.95 -8.35
C ILE A 178 17.35 -9.31 -8.69
N SER A 179 16.66 -8.71 -7.71
CA SER A 179 15.42 -7.98 -7.97
C SER A 179 15.62 -6.76 -8.86
N LEU A 180 16.67 -5.98 -8.63
CA LEU A 180 17.02 -4.85 -9.49
C LEU A 180 17.34 -5.34 -10.91
N GLU A 181 18.24 -6.31 -11.05
CA GLU A 181 18.63 -6.89 -12.34
C GLU A 181 17.42 -7.45 -13.13
N PHE A 182 16.53 -8.19 -12.45
CA PHE A 182 15.35 -8.78 -13.07
C PHE A 182 14.36 -7.72 -13.56
N PHE A 183 14.11 -6.67 -12.77
CA PHE A 183 13.20 -5.60 -13.17
C PHE A 183 13.81 -4.67 -14.21
N ASP A 184 15.12 -4.48 -14.21
CA ASP A 184 15.83 -3.72 -15.25
C ASP A 184 15.79 -4.48 -16.58
N ALA A 185 15.98 -5.80 -16.58
CA ALA A 185 15.83 -6.63 -17.77
C ALA A 185 14.41 -6.55 -18.36
N LEU A 186 13.37 -6.54 -17.52
CA LEU A 186 12.00 -6.29 -17.99
C LEU A 186 11.82 -4.83 -18.47
N GLU A 187 12.33 -3.84 -17.74
CA GLU A 187 12.13 -2.44 -18.13
C GLU A 187 12.83 -2.08 -19.44
N LYS A 188 13.97 -2.72 -19.75
CA LYS A 188 14.76 -2.56 -20.97
C LYS A 188 13.98 -2.80 -22.26
N PHE A 189 13.03 -3.73 -22.26
CA PHE A 189 12.19 -4.00 -23.45
C PHE A 189 10.88 -3.19 -23.45
N GLY A 190 10.64 -2.36 -22.44
CA GLY A 190 9.52 -1.43 -22.39
C GLY A 190 8.88 -1.33 -21.00
N TYR A 191 8.85 -0.11 -20.45
CA TYR A 191 8.24 0.19 -19.14
C TYR A 191 6.79 -0.28 -19.06
N SER A 192 6.01 -0.02 -20.12
CA SER A 192 4.59 -0.39 -20.20
C SER A 192 4.40 -1.91 -20.21
N ARG A 193 5.29 -2.66 -20.87
CA ARG A 193 5.26 -4.13 -20.91
C ARG A 193 5.48 -4.73 -19.54
N ARG A 194 6.53 -4.29 -18.85
CA ARG A 194 6.82 -4.71 -17.47
C ARG A 194 5.61 -4.47 -16.56
N THR A 195 5.05 -3.27 -16.61
CA THR A 195 3.93 -2.88 -15.74
C THR A 195 2.69 -3.74 -16.02
N LYS A 196 2.34 -3.94 -17.30
CA LYS A 196 1.22 -4.79 -17.72
C LYS A 196 1.43 -6.24 -17.34
N PHE A 197 2.65 -6.76 -17.49
CA PHE A 197 2.99 -8.11 -17.08
C PHE A 197 2.79 -8.31 -15.57
N LEU A 198 3.31 -7.42 -14.73
CA LEU A 198 3.12 -7.50 -13.28
C LEU A 198 1.64 -7.39 -12.86
N HIS A 199 0.88 -6.51 -13.52
CA HIS A 199 -0.57 -6.41 -13.32
C HIS A 199 -1.24 -7.77 -13.56
N HIS A 200 -1.00 -8.40 -14.72
CA HIS A 200 -1.61 -9.69 -15.05
C HIS A 200 -1.07 -10.84 -14.17
N ILE A 201 0.21 -10.84 -13.79
CA ILE A 201 0.74 -11.82 -12.83
C ILE A 201 -0.01 -11.71 -11.50
N ALA A 202 -0.23 -10.51 -10.97
CA ALA A 202 -0.98 -10.32 -9.74
C ALA A 202 -2.44 -10.82 -9.87
N CYS A 203 -3.12 -10.48 -10.98
CA CYS A 203 -4.47 -10.97 -11.25
C CYS A 203 -4.51 -12.50 -11.37
N ASN A 204 -3.56 -13.12 -12.08
CA ASN A 204 -3.48 -14.56 -12.24
C ASN A 204 -3.22 -15.28 -10.91
N LEU A 205 -2.38 -14.71 -10.05
CA LEU A 205 -2.14 -15.27 -8.72
C LEU A 205 -3.38 -15.19 -7.84
N ARG A 206 -4.13 -14.08 -7.89
CA ARG A 206 -5.38 -13.92 -7.12
C ARG A 206 -6.54 -14.77 -7.67
N GLY A 207 -6.63 -14.92 -8.99
CA GLY A 207 -7.73 -15.66 -9.63
C GLY A 207 -7.47 -17.16 -9.81
N HIS A 208 -6.20 -17.57 -9.92
CA HIS A 208 -5.83 -18.94 -10.32
C HIS A 208 -4.71 -19.57 -9.47
N GLY A 209 -4.04 -18.80 -8.61
CA GLY A 209 -2.91 -19.28 -7.82
C GLY A 209 -1.67 -19.65 -8.64
N GLN A 210 -1.61 -19.23 -9.91
CA GLN A 210 -0.54 -19.56 -10.86
C GLN A 210 -0.05 -18.31 -11.60
N LEU A 211 1.13 -18.40 -12.23
CA LEU A 211 1.70 -17.30 -13.02
C LEU A 211 0.99 -17.10 -14.36
N LYS A 212 0.36 -18.16 -14.89
CA LYS A 212 -0.41 -18.12 -16.13
C LYS A 212 -1.90 -18.10 -15.81
N GLU A 213 -2.67 -17.57 -16.75
CA GLU A 213 -4.12 -17.59 -16.68
C GLU A 213 -4.62 -19.04 -16.67
N GLY A 214 -5.52 -19.35 -15.73
CA GLY A 214 -6.21 -20.64 -15.66
C GLY A 214 -7.42 -20.68 -16.59
N LYS A 215 -8.10 -21.83 -16.63
CA LYS A 215 -9.37 -21.94 -17.37
C LYS A 215 -10.53 -21.29 -16.62
N ASN A 216 -10.58 -21.49 -15.30
CA ASN A 216 -11.67 -21.06 -14.45
C ASN A 216 -11.12 -20.23 -13.29
N TYR A 217 -11.74 -19.08 -13.04
CA TYR A 217 -11.53 -18.28 -11.84
C TYR A 217 -11.89 -19.08 -10.58
N ASP A 218 -11.05 -19.00 -9.54
CA ASP A 218 -11.29 -19.64 -8.26
C ASP A 218 -10.91 -18.71 -7.10
N ILE A 219 -11.95 -18.25 -6.39
CA ILE A 219 -11.84 -17.30 -5.28
C ILE A 219 -10.94 -17.79 -4.14
N LYS A 220 -10.69 -19.10 -4.00
CA LYS A 220 -9.79 -19.63 -2.95
C LYS A 220 -8.37 -19.10 -3.08
N HIS A 221 -7.99 -18.59 -4.25
CA HIS A 221 -6.66 -18.05 -4.53
C HIS A 221 -6.51 -16.56 -4.22
N ILE A 222 -7.59 -15.87 -3.82
CA ILE A 222 -7.58 -14.41 -3.59
C ILE A 222 -6.49 -13.96 -2.62
N TYR A 223 -6.17 -14.80 -1.63
CA TYR A 223 -5.17 -14.49 -0.60
C TYR A 223 -3.76 -15.00 -0.90
N THR A 224 -3.49 -15.56 -2.08
CA THR A 224 -2.19 -16.19 -2.42
C THR A 224 -1.00 -15.28 -2.14
N ILE A 225 -1.10 -13.98 -2.51
CA ILE A 225 0.00 -13.03 -2.36
C ILE A 225 0.13 -12.58 -0.90
N VAL A 226 -0.98 -12.17 -0.26
CA VAL A 226 -0.96 -11.72 1.13
C VAL A 226 -0.62 -12.81 2.14
N GLU A 227 -0.90 -14.08 1.85
CA GLU A 227 -0.43 -15.20 2.66
C GLU A 227 1.11 -15.28 2.70
N ILE A 228 1.79 -14.90 1.61
CA ILE A 228 3.24 -14.83 1.56
C ILE A 228 3.73 -13.61 2.32
N ILE A 229 3.15 -12.42 2.07
CA ILE A 229 3.48 -11.19 2.82
C ILE A 229 3.33 -11.42 4.33
N ASN A 230 2.25 -12.08 4.76
CA ASN A 230 2.03 -12.45 6.15
C ASN A 230 3.16 -13.29 6.74
N ARG A 231 3.71 -14.22 5.97
CA ARG A 231 4.83 -15.07 6.42
C ARG A 231 6.15 -14.31 6.42
N LEU A 232 6.35 -13.39 5.47
CA LEU A 232 7.48 -12.45 5.49
C LEU A 232 7.45 -11.55 6.72
N ILE A 233 6.29 -11.01 7.10
CA ILE A 233 6.13 -10.22 8.32
C ILE A 233 6.49 -11.04 9.56
N LYS A 234 6.01 -12.28 9.65
CA LYS A 234 6.32 -13.18 10.78
C LYS A 234 7.80 -13.56 10.83
N ALA A 235 8.39 -13.85 9.67
CA ALA A 235 9.81 -14.12 9.53
C ALA A 235 10.66 -12.93 10.00
N ARG A 236 10.32 -11.72 9.55
CA ARG A 236 11.03 -10.51 9.96
C ARG A 236 10.89 -10.21 11.44
N ARG A 237 9.69 -10.38 12.00
CA ARG A 237 9.44 -10.22 13.43
C ARG A 237 10.29 -11.18 14.27
N LEU A 238 10.34 -12.45 13.87
CA LEU A 238 11.15 -13.46 14.53
C LEU A 238 12.64 -13.08 14.50
N TYR A 239 13.16 -12.71 13.33
CA TYR A 239 14.53 -12.25 13.16
C TYR A 239 14.87 -11.04 14.03
N ASN A 240 14.03 -9.99 13.99
CA ASN A 240 14.25 -8.78 14.76
C ASN A 240 14.19 -9.04 16.28
N THR A 241 13.26 -9.88 16.74
CA THR A 241 13.10 -10.17 18.17
C THR A 241 14.19 -11.10 18.69
N GLU A 242 14.49 -12.20 17.99
CA GLU A 242 15.39 -13.24 18.51
C GLU A 242 16.87 -13.03 18.13
N GLN A 243 17.17 -12.38 16.99
CA GLN A 243 18.56 -12.21 16.54
C GLN A 243 19.09 -10.79 16.73
N LYS A 244 18.24 -9.76 16.60
CA LYS A 244 18.66 -8.36 16.75
C LYS A 244 18.25 -7.72 18.07
N ASN A 245 17.29 -8.30 18.79
CA ASN A 245 16.67 -7.69 19.95
C ASN A 245 16.13 -6.26 19.66
N THR A 246 15.45 -6.09 18.53
CA THR A 246 14.90 -4.80 18.06
C THR A 246 13.41 -4.85 17.79
N LYS A 247 12.77 -3.68 17.84
CA LYS A 247 11.38 -3.46 17.43
C LYS A 247 11.17 -3.85 15.95
N THR A 248 9.96 -4.27 15.61
CA THR A 248 9.58 -4.64 14.23
C THR A 248 8.55 -3.67 13.68
N LYS A 249 8.99 -2.85 12.74
CA LYS A 249 8.13 -1.94 11.98
C LYS A 249 8.16 -2.34 10.52
N VAL A 250 7.01 -2.54 9.90
CA VAL A 250 6.93 -2.99 8.50
C VAL A 250 6.06 -2.02 7.70
N VAL A 251 6.53 -1.63 6.52
CA VAL A 251 5.71 -0.90 5.54
C VAL A 251 5.47 -1.80 4.32
N ILE A 252 4.21 -1.97 3.93
CA ILE A 252 3.81 -2.69 2.72
C ILE A 252 3.49 -1.63 1.66
N ASP A 253 4.37 -1.47 0.67
CA ASP A 253 4.17 -0.48 -0.39
C ASP A 253 3.20 -1.01 -1.46
N SER A 254 2.17 -0.19 -1.75
CA SER A 254 1.29 -0.29 -2.91
C SER A 254 0.32 -1.48 -2.90
N LEU A 255 -0.48 -1.60 -1.84
CA LEU A 255 -1.68 -2.46 -1.82
C LEU A 255 -2.75 -1.89 -2.74
N ARG A 256 -3.25 -2.71 -3.69
CA ARG A 256 -4.25 -2.31 -4.68
C ARG A 256 -5.46 -3.23 -4.77
N ASN A 257 -5.64 -4.17 -3.83
CA ASN A 257 -6.87 -4.96 -3.73
C ASN A 257 -7.44 -4.93 -2.30
N SER A 258 -8.74 -4.71 -2.20
CA SER A 258 -9.42 -4.42 -0.95
C SER A 258 -9.62 -5.66 -0.08
N LEU A 259 -9.74 -6.85 -0.68
CA LEU A 259 -9.79 -8.12 0.05
C LEU A 259 -8.42 -8.45 0.67
N GLU A 260 -7.34 -8.19 -0.07
CA GLU A 260 -5.97 -8.29 0.45
C GLU A 260 -5.73 -7.35 1.64
N ILE A 261 -6.27 -6.13 1.61
CA ILE A 261 -6.26 -5.22 2.76
C ILE A 261 -7.04 -5.79 3.94
N MET A 262 -8.25 -6.31 3.69
CA MET A 262 -9.10 -6.88 4.75
C MET A 262 -8.41 -8.07 5.42
N PHE A 263 -7.67 -8.88 4.67
CA PHE A 263 -6.87 -9.96 5.22
C PHE A 263 -5.94 -9.49 6.36
N PHE A 264 -5.28 -8.32 6.21
CA PHE A 264 -4.39 -7.78 7.23
C PHE A 264 -5.15 -7.11 8.38
N LYS A 265 -6.20 -6.34 8.08
CA LYS A 265 -7.04 -5.71 9.11
C LYS A 265 -7.61 -6.72 10.09
N GLU A 266 -8.07 -7.86 9.59
CA GLU A 266 -8.63 -8.94 10.42
C GLU A 266 -7.57 -9.74 11.19
N ARG A 267 -6.27 -9.63 10.83
CA ARG A 267 -5.19 -10.45 11.42
C ARG A 267 -4.26 -9.71 12.35
N TYR A 268 -4.13 -8.41 12.18
CA TYR A 268 -3.15 -7.60 12.90
C TYR A 268 -3.80 -6.38 13.50
N SER A 269 -3.93 -6.34 14.83
CA SER A 269 -4.38 -5.15 15.56
C SER A 269 -3.45 -3.95 15.39
N GLY A 270 -2.17 -4.19 15.08
CA GLY A 270 -1.17 -3.17 14.77
C GLY A 270 -1.04 -2.85 13.28
N PHE A 271 -2.02 -3.21 12.44
CA PHE A 271 -2.06 -2.85 11.02
C PHE A 271 -2.85 -1.56 10.80
N TYR A 272 -2.24 -0.61 10.10
CA TYR A 272 -2.83 0.68 9.76
C TYR A 272 -2.72 0.91 8.25
N LEU A 273 -3.86 1.17 7.60
CA LEU A 273 -3.90 1.46 6.17
C LEU A 273 -3.90 2.97 5.93
N ILE A 274 -2.91 3.45 5.19
CA ILE A 274 -2.77 4.85 4.79
C ILE A 274 -3.05 4.97 3.29
N ALA A 275 -4.00 5.84 2.93
CA ALA A 275 -4.23 6.25 1.55
C ALA A 275 -3.55 7.59 1.26
N THR A 276 -2.66 7.62 0.28
CA THR A 276 -2.06 8.87 -0.20
C THR A 276 -2.96 9.54 -1.24
N LYS A 277 -3.15 10.85 -1.12
CA LYS A 277 -3.98 11.65 -2.03
C LYS A 277 -3.21 12.80 -2.65
N ASP A 278 -3.52 13.07 -3.90
CA ASP A 278 -3.12 14.28 -4.60
C ASP A 278 -4.32 15.21 -4.72
N VAL A 279 -4.23 16.38 -4.11
CA VAL A 279 -5.30 17.40 -4.15
C VAL A 279 -4.99 18.53 -5.11
N LEU A 280 -3.75 18.62 -5.60
CA LEU A 280 -3.31 19.68 -6.52
C LEU A 280 -3.39 19.26 -7.99
N GLY A 281 -3.68 17.98 -8.27
CA GLY A 281 -3.70 17.44 -9.63
C GLY A 281 -2.32 17.33 -10.26
N ASN A 282 -1.26 17.30 -9.46
CA ASN A 282 0.14 17.25 -9.91
C ASN A 282 0.68 15.82 -10.09
N SER A 283 -0.15 14.79 -9.92
CA SER A 283 0.24 13.38 -10.04
C SER A 283 0.90 13.07 -11.38
N ARG A 284 0.41 13.70 -12.45
CA ARG A 284 0.98 13.54 -13.79
C ARG A 284 2.40 14.07 -13.87
N ALA A 285 2.61 15.32 -13.48
CA ALA A 285 3.94 15.95 -13.45
C ALA A 285 4.92 15.13 -12.61
N ARG A 286 4.49 14.61 -11.45
CA ARG A 286 5.34 13.76 -10.59
C ARG A 286 5.73 12.43 -11.25
N VAL A 287 4.85 11.84 -12.05
CA VAL A 287 5.18 10.64 -12.84
C VAL A 287 6.18 10.99 -13.93
N GLU A 288 5.96 12.08 -14.65
CA GLU A 288 6.84 12.57 -15.72
C GLU A 288 8.25 12.89 -15.19
N ASP A 289 8.36 13.63 -14.07
CA ASP A 289 9.65 13.96 -13.43
C ASP A 289 10.44 12.71 -13.04
N ARG A 290 9.76 11.69 -12.50
CA ARG A 290 10.40 10.41 -12.17
C ARG A 290 10.92 9.69 -13.43
N LEU A 291 10.21 9.79 -14.55
CA LEU A 291 10.65 9.21 -15.81
C LEU A 291 11.82 10.00 -16.42
N ARG A 292 11.86 11.34 -16.25
CA ARG A 292 13.02 12.18 -16.61
C ARG A 292 14.28 11.77 -15.84
N VAL A 293 14.16 11.51 -14.54
CA VAL A 293 15.29 10.99 -13.73
C VAL A 293 15.80 9.65 -14.25
N LYS A 294 14.92 8.83 -14.84
CA LYS A 294 15.27 7.57 -15.52
C LYS A 294 15.81 7.75 -16.94
N LYS A 295 15.98 9.00 -17.41
CA LYS A 295 16.53 9.37 -18.73
C LYS A 295 15.72 8.85 -19.92
N TYR A 296 14.40 8.71 -19.76
CA TYR A 296 13.51 8.51 -20.92
C TYR A 296 13.41 9.79 -21.75
N SER A 297 13.26 9.66 -23.07
CA SER A 297 12.99 10.79 -23.96
C SER A 297 11.58 11.36 -23.71
N GLU A 298 11.34 12.63 -24.04
CA GLU A 298 10.02 13.26 -23.81
C GLU A 298 8.87 12.55 -24.57
N THR A 299 9.16 11.97 -25.73
CA THR A 299 8.17 11.16 -26.49
C THR A 299 7.81 9.87 -25.74
N GLU A 300 8.81 9.16 -25.20
CA GLU A 300 8.60 7.97 -24.35
C GLU A 300 7.86 8.34 -23.06
N ILE A 301 8.24 9.43 -22.41
CA ILE A 301 7.58 9.94 -21.21
C ILE A 301 6.09 10.17 -21.47
N GLY A 302 5.74 10.83 -22.58
CA GLY A 302 4.35 11.06 -22.96
C GLY A 302 3.56 9.75 -23.14
N ASN A 303 4.15 8.77 -23.83
CA ASN A 303 3.54 7.47 -24.08
C ASN A 303 3.36 6.64 -22.81
N ILE A 304 4.41 6.53 -21.98
CA ILE A 304 4.40 5.79 -20.72
C ILE A 304 3.39 6.42 -19.75
N THR A 305 3.37 7.75 -19.65
CA THR A 305 2.44 8.47 -18.77
C THR A 305 1.01 8.23 -19.20
N LYS A 306 0.70 8.34 -20.50
CA LYS A 306 -0.65 8.04 -21.03
C LYS A 306 -1.07 6.60 -20.72
N PHE A 307 -0.17 5.64 -20.89
CA PHE A 307 -0.41 4.24 -20.55
C PHE A 307 -0.71 4.05 -19.06
N LEU A 308 0.11 4.63 -18.18
CA LEU A 308 -0.01 4.52 -16.73
C LEU A 308 -1.33 5.08 -16.21
N PHE A 309 -1.74 6.26 -16.66
CA PHE A 309 -3.01 6.86 -16.23
C PHE A 309 -4.22 6.12 -16.80
N ARG A 310 -4.13 5.53 -17.99
CA ARG A 310 -5.19 4.65 -18.51
C ARG A 310 -5.32 3.39 -17.65
N LEU A 311 -4.20 2.77 -17.27
CA LEU A 311 -4.23 1.61 -16.37
C LEU A 311 -4.75 1.99 -14.99
N ASP A 312 -4.36 3.15 -14.46
CA ASP A 312 -4.85 3.68 -13.19
C ASP A 312 -6.37 3.85 -13.17
N GLU A 313 -6.96 4.38 -14.24
CA GLU A 313 -8.43 4.51 -14.35
C GLU A 313 -9.12 3.14 -14.36
N VAL A 314 -8.54 2.13 -15.03
CA VAL A 314 -9.06 0.76 -15.04
C VAL A 314 -9.00 0.13 -13.63
N GLU A 315 -7.87 0.29 -12.94
CA GLU A 315 -7.69 -0.23 -11.57
C GLU A 315 -8.48 0.54 -10.50
N TYR A 316 -8.80 1.81 -10.76
CA TYR A 316 -9.61 2.64 -9.85
C TYR A 316 -11.10 2.34 -9.99
N LYS A 317 -11.61 2.28 -11.23
CA LYS A 317 -13.05 2.13 -11.54
C LYS A 317 -13.46 0.70 -11.93
N THR A 318 -12.71 -0.30 -11.47
CA THR A 318 -13.10 -1.70 -11.75
C THR A 318 -14.51 -1.95 -11.18
N ASN A 319 -15.30 -2.72 -11.92
CA ASN A 319 -16.62 -3.19 -11.51
C ASN A 319 -16.67 -4.73 -11.53
N ASP A 320 -15.51 -5.39 -11.60
CA ASP A 320 -15.38 -6.84 -11.78
C ASP A 320 -16.02 -7.61 -10.60
N PHE A 321 -16.01 -7.00 -9.40
CA PHE A 321 -16.69 -7.56 -8.23
C PHE A 321 -18.21 -7.69 -8.39
N ASN A 322 -18.85 -6.91 -9.27
CA ASN A 322 -20.30 -7.03 -9.54
C ASN A 322 -20.64 -8.32 -10.28
N VAL A 323 -19.69 -8.88 -11.03
CA VAL A 323 -19.83 -10.17 -11.74
C VAL A 323 -19.09 -11.30 -11.01
N GLY A 324 -18.64 -11.07 -9.77
CA GLY A 324 -17.98 -12.06 -8.93
C GLY A 324 -16.49 -12.28 -9.22
N GLU A 325 -15.85 -11.41 -10.01
CA GLU A 325 -14.41 -11.47 -10.27
C GLU A 325 -13.66 -10.53 -9.32
N PHE A 326 -12.94 -11.11 -8.35
CA PHE A 326 -12.21 -10.34 -7.34
C PHE A 326 -10.67 -10.30 -7.56
N SER A 327 -10.19 -10.86 -8.68
CA SER A 327 -8.75 -10.88 -9.03
C SER A 327 -8.19 -9.52 -9.39
N SER A 328 -9.00 -8.61 -9.89
CA SER A 328 -8.57 -7.29 -10.35
C SER A 328 -8.21 -6.37 -9.19
N PRO A 329 -7.29 -5.40 -9.40
CA PRO A 329 -7.11 -4.29 -8.47
C PRO A 329 -8.38 -3.43 -8.38
N ASP A 330 -8.77 -3.04 -7.17
CA ASP A 330 -9.92 -2.18 -6.87
C ASP A 330 -9.52 -1.00 -5.97
N VAL A 331 -8.70 -0.10 -6.54
CA VAL A 331 -8.02 0.98 -5.80
C VAL A 331 -8.99 1.94 -5.12
N GLU A 332 -10.16 2.20 -5.72
CA GLU A 332 -11.19 3.02 -5.09
C GLU A 332 -11.66 2.42 -3.75
N ASN A 333 -11.99 1.13 -3.73
CA ASN A 333 -12.38 0.43 -2.51
C ASN A 333 -11.24 0.39 -1.50
N CYS A 334 -9.99 0.25 -1.95
CA CYS A 334 -8.81 0.31 -1.09
C CYS A 334 -8.72 1.67 -0.37
N ILE A 335 -8.91 2.78 -1.10
CA ILE A 335 -8.89 4.14 -0.54
C ILE A 335 -10.07 4.34 0.42
N GLN A 336 -11.27 3.89 0.07
CA GLN A 336 -12.44 3.98 0.94
C GLN A 336 -12.28 3.19 2.25
N LYS A 337 -11.50 2.10 2.22
CA LYS A 337 -11.19 1.26 3.38
C LYS A 337 -9.96 1.73 4.17
N SER A 338 -9.27 2.78 3.75
CA SER A 338 -8.12 3.31 4.51
C SER A 338 -8.54 3.89 5.86
N ASP A 339 -7.63 3.78 6.84
CA ASP A 339 -7.83 4.31 8.19
C ASP A 339 -7.43 5.79 8.24
N TYR A 340 -6.40 6.16 7.48
CA TYR A 340 -5.87 7.51 7.42
C TYR A 340 -5.64 7.96 5.99
N HIS A 341 -5.83 9.25 5.74
CA HIS A 341 -5.46 9.90 4.50
C HIS A 341 -4.27 10.82 4.72
N ILE A 342 -3.24 10.69 3.89
CA ILE A 342 -2.14 11.65 3.81
C ILE A 342 -2.25 12.41 2.50
N ILE A 343 -2.38 13.72 2.60
CA ILE A 343 -2.38 14.61 1.45
C ILE A 343 -0.93 14.91 1.07
N ASN A 344 -0.56 14.67 -0.18
CA ASN A 344 0.80 14.83 -0.65
C ASN A 344 1.14 16.29 -0.97
N LEU A 345 1.26 17.11 0.06
CA LEU A 345 1.61 18.52 -0.01
C LEU A 345 3.04 18.75 0.46
N LYS A 346 3.72 19.70 -0.20
CA LYS A 346 5.05 20.24 0.12
C LYS A 346 4.89 21.60 0.80
N LEU A 347 5.93 22.04 1.51
CA LEU A 347 6.00 23.43 2.00
C LEU A 347 5.87 24.44 0.86
N THR A 348 6.41 24.14 -0.34
CA THR A 348 6.30 25.00 -1.52
C THR A 348 4.87 25.15 -2.04
N ASP A 349 3.95 24.27 -1.63
CA ASP A 349 2.54 24.34 -2.05
C ASP A 349 1.72 25.32 -1.17
N LEU A 350 2.36 25.94 -0.16
CA LEU A 350 1.78 26.97 0.70
C LEU A 350 1.61 28.30 -0.05
N ASN A 351 0.55 28.44 -0.85
CA ASN A 351 0.28 29.69 -1.58
C ASN A 351 -0.23 30.84 -0.70
N ASN A 352 -0.84 30.54 0.47
CA ASN A 352 -1.27 31.55 1.44
C ASN A 352 -1.08 31.03 2.89
N PRO A 353 -0.01 31.47 3.59
CA PRO A 353 0.33 30.96 4.92
C PRO A 353 -0.78 31.12 5.96
N ARG A 354 -1.66 32.12 5.84
CA ARG A 354 -2.66 32.46 6.87
C ARG A 354 -3.66 31.35 7.18
N PHE A 355 -3.98 30.47 6.22
CA PHE A 355 -5.01 29.44 6.40
C PHE A 355 -4.44 28.07 6.84
N GLN A 356 -3.12 27.93 6.97
CA GLN A 356 -2.46 26.64 7.15
C GLN A 356 -1.37 26.64 8.23
N LYS A 357 -1.24 27.72 9.01
CA LYS A 357 -0.29 27.79 10.14
C LYS A 357 -0.60 26.75 11.23
N ASN A 358 -1.88 26.60 11.58
CA ASN A 358 -2.31 25.72 12.69
C ASN A 358 -2.85 24.36 12.25
N THR A 359 -2.22 23.75 11.25
CA THR A 359 -2.53 22.38 10.83
C THR A 359 -1.25 21.61 10.54
N PHE A 360 -1.32 20.28 10.62
CA PHE A 360 -0.25 19.41 10.12
C PHE A 360 -0.42 19.33 8.60
N PHE A 361 0.25 20.25 7.90
CA PHE A 361 -0.04 20.57 6.51
C PHE A 361 0.68 19.63 5.56
N THR A 362 2.00 19.55 5.70
CA THR A 362 2.82 18.75 4.78
C THR A 362 2.58 17.27 5.04
N ARG A 363 2.86 16.43 4.04
CA ARG A 363 2.78 14.98 4.22
C ARG A 363 3.72 14.48 5.32
N GLU A 364 4.88 15.13 5.51
CA GLU A 364 5.83 14.82 6.57
C GLU A 364 5.22 15.12 7.94
N GLU A 365 4.53 16.25 8.09
CA GLU A 365 3.82 16.63 9.32
C GLU A 365 2.65 15.71 9.63
N GLN A 366 1.85 15.37 8.62
CA GLN A 366 0.73 14.43 8.74
C GLN A 366 1.24 13.04 9.16
N LEU A 367 2.35 12.57 8.57
CA LEU A 367 2.96 11.29 8.91
C LEU A 367 3.56 11.31 10.33
N MET A 368 4.24 12.40 10.71
CA MET A 368 4.76 12.61 12.07
C MET A 368 3.61 12.51 13.08
N LYS A 369 2.54 13.30 12.91
CA LYS A 369 1.36 13.25 13.77
C LYS A 369 0.81 11.82 13.91
N LEU A 370 0.63 11.14 12.79
CA LEU A 370 0.06 9.80 12.75
C LEU A 370 0.93 8.80 13.52
N LEU A 371 2.24 8.78 13.27
CA LEU A 371 3.17 7.87 13.93
C LEU A 371 3.25 8.13 15.44
N SER A 372 3.28 9.41 15.86
CA SER A 372 3.24 9.77 17.28
C SER A 372 1.99 9.21 17.97
N LEU A 373 0.82 9.30 17.32
CA LEU A 373 -0.45 8.79 17.88
C LEU A 373 -0.56 7.25 17.85
N ILE A 374 0.03 6.60 16.84
CA ILE A 374 0.10 5.13 16.78
C ILE A 374 0.96 4.61 17.94
N MET A 375 2.13 5.22 18.15
CA MET A 375 3.09 4.76 19.15
C MET A 375 2.68 5.16 20.58
N GLN A 376 2.15 6.39 20.74
CA GLN A 376 1.71 6.94 22.02
C GLN A 376 0.28 7.51 21.87
N PRO A 377 -0.76 6.64 21.99
CA PRO A 377 -2.14 7.10 21.97
C PRO A 377 -2.41 8.18 23.01
N GLY A 378 -3.06 9.27 22.60
CA GLY A 378 -3.41 10.40 23.48
C GLY A 378 -2.27 11.40 23.71
N ILE A 379 -1.11 11.25 23.05
CA ILE A 379 0.01 12.20 23.19
C ILE A 379 -0.37 13.64 22.85
N ILE A 380 -1.31 13.81 21.92
CA ILE A 380 -1.99 15.07 21.63
C ILE A 380 -3.49 14.85 21.48
N THR A 381 -4.28 15.85 21.86
CA THR A 381 -5.74 15.84 21.67
C THR A 381 -6.12 16.16 20.21
N PRO A 382 -7.21 15.59 19.68
CA PRO A 382 -7.69 15.87 18.32
C PRO A 382 -8.02 17.35 18.09
N SER A 383 -7.95 17.79 16.83
CA SER A 383 -8.44 19.10 16.41
C SER A 383 -9.98 19.16 16.44
N ALA A 384 -10.53 20.37 16.38
CA ALA A 384 -11.98 20.54 16.30
C ALA A 384 -12.59 19.87 15.04
N VAL A 385 -11.89 19.97 13.91
CA VAL A 385 -12.25 19.30 12.64
C VAL A 385 -12.23 17.78 12.79
N GLU A 386 -11.20 17.22 13.45
CA GLU A 386 -11.09 15.77 13.68
C GLU A 386 -12.19 15.25 14.58
N ARG A 387 -12.56 16.00 15.64
CA ARG A 387 -13.73 15.66 16.47
C ARG A 387 -15.01 15.63 15.65
N CYS A 388 -15.26 16.64 14.82
CA CYS A 388 -16.46 16.70 13.99
C CYS A 388 -16.50 15.55 12.97
N MET A 389 -15.35 15.24 12.35
CA MET A 389 -15.22 14.11 11.45
C MET A 389 -15.51 12.78 12.15
N GLN A 390 -15.05 12.60 13.39
CA GLN A 390 -15.34 11.38 14.16
C GLN A 390 -16.84 11.24 14.48
N ILE A 391 -17.54 12.35 14.76
CA ILE A 391 -18.98 12.35 14.96
C ILE A 391 -19.69 11.95 13.65
N ALA A 392 -19.31 12.53 12.51
CA ALA A 392 -19.86 12.17 11.20
C ALA A 392 -19.58 10.70 10.86
N ASN A 393 -18.37 10.22 11.13
CA ASN A 393 -17.97 8.83 10.92
C ASN A 393 -18.76 7.85 11.82
N THR A 394 -19.16 8.28 13.01
CA THR A 394 -20.04 7.50 13.91
C THR A 394 -21.48 7.52 13.39
N ALA A 395 -21.97 8.68 12.95
CA ALA A 395 -23.34 8.84 12.44
C ALA A 395 -23.63 7.93 11.23
N LYS A 396 -22.63 7.68 10.37
CA LYS A 396 -22.77 6.80 9.22
C LYS A 396 -23.20 5.37 9.57
N LEU A 397 -22.92 4.92 10.81
CA LEU A 397 -23.26 3.57 11.26
C LEU A 397 -24.78 3.35 11.37
N ASN A 398 -25.55 4.43 11.45
CA ASN A 398 -27.01 4.38 11.42
C ASN A 398 -27.57 4.11 10.01
N SER A 399 -26.76 4.23 8.95
CA SER A 399 -27.23 4.01 7.59
C SER A 399 -27.53 2.54 7.31
N GLY A 400 -28.77 2.25 6.87
CA GLY A 400 -29.16 0.94 6.38
C GLY A 400 -28.81 0.67 4.90
N CYS A 401 -28.08 1.57 4.24
CA CYS A 401 -27.64 1.37 2.86
C CYS A 401 -26.42 0.41 2.79
N ILE A 402 -26.49 -0.58 1.91
CA ILE A 402 -25.41 -1.59 1.74
C ILE A 402 -24.26 -1.01 0.89
N SER A 403 -24.57 -0.24 -0.14
CA SER A 403 -23.57 0.26 -1.09
C SER A 403 -22.73 1.40 -0.55
N ARG A 404 -23.30 2.28 0.27
CA ARG A 404 -22.62 3.45 0.83
C ARG A 404 -23.10 3.79 2.24
N LYS A 405 -22.16 4.04 3.14
CA LYS A 405 -22.42 4.54 4.50
C LYS A 405 -21.81 5.91 4.66
N VAL A 406 -22.65 6.93 4.71
CA VAL A 406 -22.30 8.34 4.76
C VAL A 406 -22.94 8.95 6.00
N GLY A 407 -22.13 9.68 6.77
CA GLY A 407 -22.59 10.50 7.87
C GLY A 407 -22.15 11.94 7.65
N ALA A 408 -22.90 12.87 8.21
CA ALA A 408 -22.69 14.30 8.08
C ALA A 408 -22.90 14.99 9.43
N VAL A 409 -22.15 16.06 9.66
CA VAL A 409 -22.25 16.92 10.84
C VAL A 409 -22.24 18.36 10.37
N ILE A 410 -23.16 19.17 10.89
CA ILE A 410 -23.19 20.62 10.67
C ILE A 410 -22.80 21.29 11.97
N THR A 411 -21.87 22.23 11.89
CA THR A 411 -21.40 23.02 13.03
C THR A 411 -21.56 24.51 12.77
N ASP A 412 -21.47 25.30 13.83
CA ASP A 412 -21.18 26.73 13.68
C ASP A 412 -19.68 26.99 13.44
N SER A 413 -19.30 28.28 13.39
CA SER A 413 -17.92 28.73 13.22
C SER A 413 -16.98 28.31 14.36
N ASN A 414 -17.53 27.94 15.52
CA ASN A 414 -16.77 27.49 16.70
C ASN A 414 -16.70 25.96 16.79
N TYR A 415 -17.13 25.24 15.75
CA TYR A 415 -17.21 23.77 15.72
C TYR A 415 -18.14 23.18 16.79
N VAL A 416 -19.15 23.94 17.24
CA VAL A 416 -20.23 23.41 18.08
C VAL A 416 -21.22 22.71 17.16
N VAL A 417 -21.51 21.43 17.44
CA VAL A 417 -22.42 20.61 16.63
C VAL A 417 -23.85 21.13 16.74
N ARG A 418 -24.45 21.46 15.60
CA ARG A 418 -25.84 21.91 15.48
C ARG A 418 -26.77 20.80 15.01
N SER A 419 -26.30 19.92 14.14
CA SER A 419 -27.06 18.75 13.68
C SER A 419 -26.14 17.64 13.16
N ILE A 420 -26.69 16.43 13.13
CA ILE A 420 -26.04 15.21 12.66
C ILE A 420 -27.02 14.51 11.72
N GLY A 421 -26.53 13.92 10.63
CA GLY A 421 -27.34 13.16 9.68
C GLY A 421 -26.57 12.02 9.02
N TRP A 422 -27.29 11.16 8.32
CA TRP A 422 -26.74 10.06 7.53
C TRP A 422 -27.64 9.76 6.33
N ASN A 423 -27.13 9.02 5.35
CA ASN A 423 -27.94 8.58 4.23
C ASN A 423 -28.83 7.40 4.65
N ASP A 424 -30.14 7.50 4.41
CA ASP A 424 -31.06 6.38 4.59
C ASP A 424 -32.27 6.51 3.66
N VAL A 425 -33.10 5.47 3.62
CA VAL A 425 -34.42 5.51 2.99
C VAL A 425 -35.35 6.48 3.74
N ALA A 426 -36.42 6.91 3.08
CA ALA A 426 -37.41 7.76 3.72
C ALA A 426 -38.04 7.07 4.95
N LYS A 427 -38.44 7.87 5.95
CA LYS A 427 -39.06 7.38 7.18
C LYS A 427 -40.22 6.42 6.87
N GLY A 428 -40.21 5.25 7.50
CA GLY A 428 -41.23 4.21 7.33
C GLY A 428 -40.91 3.19 6.22
N GLN A 429 -39.85 3.37 5.44
CA GLN A 429 -39.42 2.38 4.46
C GLN A 429 -38.39 1.40 5.04
N THR A 430 -38.37 0.17 4.53
CA THR A 430 -37.37 -0.84 4.91
C THR A 430 -36.00 -0.51 4.26
N PRO A 431 -34.95 -0.28 5.06
CA PRO A 431 -33.60 -0.04 4.56
C PRO A 431 -33.01 -1.26 3.83
N CYS A 432 -32.01 -1.03 2.98
CA CYS A 432 -31.45 -2.07 2.10
C CYS A 432 -30.87 -3.27 2.86
N ASN A 433 -30.17 -3.02 3.97
CA ASN A 433 -29.52 -4.05 4.79
C ASN A 433 -30.50 -4.99 5.50
N LEU A 434 -31.78 -4.63 5.59
CA LEU A 434 -32.83 -5.47 6.15
C LEU A 434 -33.65 -6.20 5.06
N ARG A 435 -33.31 -6.03 3.78
CA ARG A 435 -34.00 -6.72 2.67
C ARG A 435 -33.36 -8.08 2.44
N ASN A 436 -34.21 -9.11 2.32
CA ASN A 436 -33.83 -10.46 1.92
C ASN A 436 -34.39 -10.76 0.52
N VAL A 437 -33.62 -11.47 -0.32
CA VAL A 437 -34.05 -11.95 -1.64
C VAL A 437 -35.29 -12.83 -1.54
N GLU A 438 -35.40 -13.65 -0.49
CA GLU A 438 -36.55 -14.55 -0.27
C GLU A 438 -37.89 -13.78 -0.15
N ASN A 439 -37.85 -12.54 0.38
CA ASN A 439 -39.04 -11.69 0.51
C ASN A 439 -39.57 -11.20 -0.85
N PHE A 440 -38.75 -11.25 -1.91
CA PHE A 440 -39.17 -10.90 -3.28
C PHE A 440 -39.77 -12.10 -4.00
N SER A 441 -39.30 -13.32 -3.72
CA SER A 441 -39.78 -14.56 -4.35
C SER A 441 -41.21 -14.93 -3.97
N GLN A 442 -41.70 -14.48 -2.81
CA GLN A 442 -43.06 -14.77 -2.33
C GLN A 442 -44.15 -13.93 -3.01
N LYS A 443 -43.80 -12.80 -3.66
CA LYS A 443 -44.78 -11.92 -4.33
C LYS A 443 -45.23 -12.40 -5.72
N GLN A 444 -44.76 -13.55 -6.20
CA GLN A 444 -45.18 -14.15 -7.48
C GLN A 444 -46.11 -15.36 -7.32
N LYS A 445 -46.58 -15.68 -6.10
CA LYS A 445 -47.47 -16.83 -5.82
C LYS A 445 -48.88 -16.46 -5.34
N THR A 446 -49.34 -15.27 -5.70
CA THR A 446 -50.75 -14.83 -5.60
C THR A 446 -51.09 -14.12 -6.89
#